data_AF-A0A368N860-F1
#
_entry.id   AF-A0A368N860-F1
#
_cell.length_a   1.000
_cell.length_b   1.000
_cell.length_c   1.000
_cell.angle_alpha   90.00
_cell.angle_beta   90.00
_cell.angle_gamma   90.00
#
_symmetry.space_group_name_H-M   'P 1'
#
loop_
_entity.id
_entity.type
_entity.pdbx_description
1 polymer ?
#
loop_
_entity_poly.entity_id
_entity_poly.type
_entity_poly.pdbx_seq_one_letter_code
_entity_poly.pdbx_strand_id
1 'polypeptide(L)'
;MQRWQHLFCLALLLFSQGAFSEKHRYPMPGTLYVLGDVHGAYQELSTLLQGAKLIDEDERWIGGTSYLVSVGDLLDRGDDSRWVMDLLRRLEKEARDAGGRVYVLMGNHEQMNLMGELNYVTPGEFASYIELETSQLRNQRFEQFTQLHPDIESTATLMEKFEQHYQPGYLGHRAAMALDGDYGKWLIRRPTLLVIGRLGFVHGGLSSVIAGLSSGAINEMTQTNIRQFVTAQQNLLEQGHDLTGYSWFERLEQAKLLATESSDAQIQKQAQLVYKAGNNPLLNNEGPLWYRGNVICHPLFEQPMLKERLANLNIEQLIVGHTPTPSREITAYLGGLVIDVDTGMNTAYYRGKPALLKITDDAQMQVFTDGRWQSWRAESAPDGYKGRRYEDWEQLLTSAEITEMEAVGEGVTQPQKVTLSANGETFHAIFKTEDVRPRRRNQHHQLSDSFRFDIAAYQLARAMALTEIPPTVERTIKGKSGALQLWVNNTFNESKRLKEGLYPAESCVLSYQHSLMNLFDILIHNDDRTRANMLYQRSNWKLWWIDHSRAFRTLPRAPEYLAQAKLIYSPLVRQQLQLLSRKKLQQVLGRWLDSDQLRAITKRRDLLLRAWKDQR
;
A
#
# COMPACT_ATOMS: atom_id res chain seq x y z
N MET A 1 23.39 19.48 -72.29
CA MET A 1 23.36 18.18 -71.56
C MET A 1 24.30 18.31 -70.37
N GLN A 2 23.83 17.93 -69.16
CA GLN A 2 24.62 17.65 -67.95
C GLN A 2 25.44 18.81 -67.33
N ARG A 3 25.69 18.92 -66.02
CA ARG A 3 25.13 18.41 -64.76
C ARG A 3 26.00 19.06 -63.64
N TRP A 4 25.34 19.53 -62.55
CA TRP A 4 25.78 19.50 -61.14
C TRP A 4 26.86 20.47 -60.63
N GLN A 5 26.50 21.26 -59.62
CA GLN A 5 26.96 21.14 -58.22
C GLN A 5 26.46 22.33 -57.39
N HIS A 6 25.50 22.13 -56.48
CA HIS A 6 25.33 22.98 -55.30
C HIS A 6 24.97 22.10 -54.09
N LEU A 7 25.90 22.08 -53.14
CA LEU A 7 25.81 21.43 -51.84
C LEU A 7 24.90 22.23 -50.91
N PHE A 8 23.95 21.52 -50.29
CA PHE A 8 23.12 21.98 -49.19
C PHE A 8 23.95 22.05 -47.90
N CYS A 9 24.04 23.24 -47.30
CA CYS A 9 24.31 23.40 -45.88
C CYS A 9 22.97 23.61 -45.17
N LEU A 10 22.45 22.57 -44.51
CA LEU A 10 21.49 22.75 -43.44
C LEU A 10 22.04 22.04 -42.19
N ALA A 11 22.38 22.84 -41.20
CA ALA A 11 22.85 22.39 -39.91
C ALA A 11 21.76 21.57 -39.20
N LEU A 12 22.06 20.31 -38.92
CA LEU A 12 21.34 19.47 -37.97
C LEU A 12 21.56 20.03 -36.56
N LEU A 13 20.55 20.73 -36.03
CA LEU A 13 20.36 20.86 -34.58
C LEU A 13 19.94 19.48 -34.06
N LEU A 14 20.93 18.65 -33.74
CA LEU A 14 20.74 17.46 -32.95
C LEU A 14 20.31 17.89 -31.54
N PHE A 15 19.08 17.54 -31.17
CA PHE A 15 18.65 17.47 -29.79
C PHE A 15 19.63 16.57 -29.02
N SER A 16 20.54 17.18 -28.25
CA SER A 16 21.20 16.46 -27.16
C SER A 16 20.16 16.28 -26.05
N GLN A 17 19.34 15.24 -26.15
CA GLN A 17 18.76 14.68 -24.94
C GLN A 17 19.95 14.25 -24.08
N GLY A 18 20.17 14.97 -22.96
CA GLY A 18 21.18 14.57 -22.00
C GLY A 18 20.93 13.12 -21.63
N ALA A 19 21.88 12.25 -21.95
CA ALA A 19 21.87 10.87 -21.51
C ALA A 19 21.98 10.91 -19.98
N PHE A 20 20.84 10.96 -19.29
CA PHE A 20 20.80 10.60 -17.89
C PHE A 20 21.39 9.20 -17.79
N SER A 21 22.49 9.08 -17.06
CA SER A 21 23.10 7.78 -16.80
C SER A 21 22.03 6.88 -16.18
N GLU A 22 21.73 5.75 -16.82
CA GLU A 22 20.86 4.67 -16.32
C GLU A 22 21.53 3.95 -15.13
N LYS A 23 21.94 4.72 -14.11
CA LYS A 23 22.49 4.20 -12.86
C LYS A 23 21.43 3.34 -12.19
N HIS A 24 21.88 2.27 -11.53
CA HIS A 24 21.01 1.29 -10.87
C HIS A 24 20.17 0.43 -11.82
N ARG A 25 20.66 0.23 -13.05
CA ARG A 25 20.23 -0.86 -13.92
C ARG A 25 21.34 -1.89 -14.08
N TYR A 26 21.02 -3.16 -13.86
CA TYR A 26 21.99 -4.27 -13.94
C TYR A 26 21.41 -5.44 -14.74
N PRO A 27 22.26 -6.30 -15.35
CA PRO A 27 21.79 -7.54 -15.96
C PRO A 27 21.31 -8.53 -14.90
N MET A 28 20.44 -9.46 -15.29
CA MET A 28 19.98 -10.55 -14.42
C MET A 28 21.17 -11.48 -14.09
N PRO A 29 21.46 -11.78 -12.81
CA PRO A 29 22.43 -12.80 -12.43
C PRO A 29 21.83 -14.20 -12.60
N GLY A 30 22.66 -15.25 -12.53
CA GLY A 30 22.14 -16.63 -12.51
C GLY A 30 21.23 -16.93 -11.31
N THR A 31 21.41 -16.23 -10.19
CA THR A 31 20.49 -16.31 -9.04
C THR A 31 20.41 -14.96 -8.31
N LEU A 32 19.18 -14.55 -8.03
CA LEU A 32 18.80 -13.35 -7.31
C LEU A 32 17.96 -13.73 -6.08
N TYR A 33 18.26 -13.14 -4.94
CA TYR A 33 17.53 -13.28 -3.69
C TYR A 33 16.94 -11.94 -3.28
N VAL A 34 15.75 -11.92 -2.67
CA VAL A 34 15.04 -10.70 -2.31
C VAL A 34 14.38 -10.82 -0.94
N LEU A 35 14.57 -9.80 -0.10
CA LEU A 35 13.93 -9.59 1.19
C LEU A 35 13.55 -8.11 1.37
N GLY A 36 12.79 -7.79 2.42
CA GLY A 36 12.45 -6.42 2.80
C GLY A 36 12.05 -6.32 4.26
N ASP A 37 11.89 -5.09 4.75
CA ASP A 37 11.17 -4.76 5.97
C ASP A 37 11.70 -5.51 7.21
N VAL A 38 13.03 -5.43 7.39
CA VAL A 38 13.75 -6.07 8.49
C VAL A 38 13.40 -5.41 9.82
N HIS A 39 13.29 -4.08 9.86
CA HIS A 39 12.87 -3.32 11.03
C HIS A 39 13.60 -3.72 12.32
N GLY A 40 14.94 -3.67 12.31
CA GLY A 40 15.77 -4.02 13.46
C GLY A 40 15.72 -5.49 13.89
N ALA A 41 15.16 -6.41 13.10
CA ALA A 41 15.11 -7.85 13.40
C ALA A 41 16.42 -8.56 13.03
N TYR A 42 17.51 -8.20 13.71
CA TYR A 42 18.85 -8.70 13.39
C TYR A 42 18.96 -10.22 13.43
N GLN A 43 18.44 -10.83 14.50
CA GLN A 43 18.54 -12.27 14.69
C GLN A 43 17.73 -13.04 13.63
N GLU A 44 16.53 -12.58 13.30
CA GLU A 44 15.71 -13.14 12.24
C GLU A 44 16.39 -13.04 10.87
N LEU A 45 16.99 -11.87 10.56
CA LEU A 45 17.74 -11.68 9.32
C LEU A 45 18.94 -12.62 9.23
N SER A 46 19.77 -12.68 10.27
CA SER A 46 20.96 -13.54 10.30
C SER A 46 20.58 -15.01 10.15
N THR A 47 19.59 -15.47 10.91
CA THR A 47 19.06 -16.84 10.83
C THR A 47 18.51 -17.18 9.43
N LEU A 48 17.78 -16.24 8.82
CA LEU A 48 17.23 -16.41 7.47
C LEU A 48 18.33 -16.56 6.43
N LEU A 49 19.36 -15.70 6.47
CA LEU A 49 20.47 -15.72 5.53
C LEU A 49 21.37 -16.95 5.72
N GLN A 50 21.63 -17.38 6.96
CA GLN A 50 22.36 -18.62 7.25
C GLN A 50 21.59 -19.85 6.74
N GLY A 51 20.30 -19.96 7.05
CA GLY A 51 19.45 -21.05 6.58
C GLY A 51 19.37 -21.13 5.06
N ALA A 52 19.35 -19.97 4.39
CA ALA A 52 19.39 -19.86 2.94
C ALA A 52 20.79 -20.10 2.32
N LYS A 53 21.83 -20.28 3.14
CA LYS A 53 23.24 -20.44 2.75
C LYS A 53 23.80 -19.25 1.97
N LEU A 54 23.40 -18.04 2.35
CA LEU A 54 23.97 -16.80 1.84
C LEU A 54 25.12 -16.27 2.70
N ILE A 55 25.08 -16.60 3.99
CA ILE A 55 26.15 -16.33 4.95
C ILE A 55 26.49 -17.60 5.75
N ASP A 56 27.71 -17.67 6.28
CA ASP A 56 28.14 -18.75 7.18
C ASP A 56 27.86 -18.43 8.67
N GLU A 57 28.35 -19.28 9.58
CA GLU A 57 28.19 -19.15 11.04
C GLU A 57 28.88 -17.89 11.60
N ASP A 58 29.93 -17.40 10.94
CA ASP A 58 30.62 -16.14 11.23
C ASP A 58 29.99 -14.95 10.48
N GLU A 59 28.82 -15.18 9.88
CA GLU A 59 28.04 -14.24 9.08
C GLU A 59 28.82 -13.67 7.87
N ARG A 60 29.80 -14.40 7.34
CA ARG A 60 30.55 -14.03 6.13
C ARG A 60 29.79 -14.45 4.88
N TRP A 61 29.88 -13.63 3.84
CA TRP A 61 29.25 -13.94 2.56
C TRP A 61 29.78 -15.25 1.96
N ILE A 62 28.87 -16.20 1.74
CA ILE A 62 29.11 -17.45 1.00
C ILE A 62 28.14 -17.64 -0.17
N GLY A 63 27.31 -16.64 -0.49
CA GLY A 63 26.36 -16.65 -1.60
C GLY A 63 27.00 -16.63 -3.00
N GLY A 64 28.34 -16.66 -3.11
CA GLY A 64 29.08 -16.70 -4.36
C GLY A 64 28.77 -15.51 -5.27
N THR A 65 28.44 -15.80 -6.53
CA THR A 65 28.10 -14.80 -7.55
C THR A 65 26.63 -14.36 -7.52
N SER A 66 25.85 -14.81 -6.53
CA SER A 66 24.43 -14.47 -6.42
C SER A 66 24.23 -13.01 -6.08
N TYR A 67 23.06 -12.47 -6.41
CA TYR A 67 22.64 -11.16 -5.95
C TYR A 67 21.67 -11.29 -4.77
N LEU A 68 21.77 -10.42 -3.78
CA LEU A 68 20.78 -10.22 -2.73
C LEU A 68 20.26 -8.78 -2.82
N VAL A 69 18.94 -8.60 -2.80
CA VAL A 69 18.28 -7.29 -2.77
C VAL A 69 17.48 -7.17 -1.47
N SER A 70 17.73 -6.11 -0.72
CA SER A 70 16.81 -5.61 0.31
C SER A 70 16.00 -4.46 -0.27
N VAL A 71 14.67 -4.55 -0.24
CA VAL A 71 13.77 -3.50 -0.76
C VAL A 71 13.58 -2.31 0.21
N GLY A 72 14.35 -2.23 1.30
CA GLY A 72 14.33 -1.11 2.26
C GLY A 72 13.75 -1.48 3.62
N ASP A 73 13.62 -0.48 4.49
CA ASP A 73 13.12 -0.57 5.87
C ASP A 73 13.94 -1.53 6.74
N LEU A 74 15.22 -1.18 6.88
CA LEU A 74 16.14 -1.83 7.81
C LEU A 74 15.93 -1.35 9.24
N LEU A 75 15.54 -0.08 9.38
CA LEU A 75 15.49 0.69 10.63
C LEU A 75 14.13 0.61 11.34
N ASP A 76 14.11 1.11 12.57
CA ASP A 76 12.95 1.32 13.44
C ASP A 76 12.21 0.04 13.88
N ARG A 77 11.30 0.20 14.85
CA ARG A 77 10.48 -0.84 15.51
C ARG A 77 11.24 -1.85 16.35
N GLY A 78 12.43 -2.26 15.93
CA GLY A 78 13.33 -3.14 16.66
C GLY A 78 14.58 -2.41 17.14
N ASP A 79 15.22 -2.93 18.19
CA ASP A 79 16.37 -2.27 18.84
C ASP A 79 17.68 -2.44 18.03
N ASP A 80 17.78 -3.47 17.19
CA ASP A 80 19.05 -3.89 16.57
C ASP A 80 19.27 -3.35 15.14
N SER A 81 18.57 -2.28 14.77
CA SER A 81 18.68 -1.60 13.47
C SER A 81 20.13 -1.26 13.10
N ARG A 82 20.95 -0.86 14.09
CA ARG A 82 22.39 -0.58 13.90
C ARG A 82 23.15 -1.81 13.42
N TRP A 83 22.93 -2.97 14.04
CA TRP A 83 23.57 -4.23 13.65
C TRP A 83 23.10 -4.73 12.29
N VAL A 84 21.82 -4.53 11.95
CA VAL A 84 21.30 -4.84 10.60
C VAL A 84 22.06 -4.04 9.53
N MET A 85 22.25 -2.73 9.75
CA MET A 85 23.01 -1.89 8.82
C MET A 85 24.47 -2.33 8.73
N ASP A 86 25.12 -2.64 9.85
CA ASP A 86 26.53 -3.06 9.87
C ASP A 86 26.73 -4.37 9.11
N LEU A 87 25.84 -5.35 9.32
CA LEU A 87 25.86 -6.61 8.58
C LEU A 87 25.69 -6.38 7.08
N LEU A 88 24.65 -5.67 6.64
CA LEU A 88 24.40 -5.46 5.21
C LEU A 88 25.50 -4.64 4.54
N ARG A 89 26.05 -3.61 5.19
CA ARG A 89 27.21 -2.85 4.69
C ARG A 89 28.44 -3.74 4.49
N ARG A 90 28.70 -4.65 5.43
CA ARG A 90 29.80 -5.62 5.32
C ARG A 90 29.54 -6.59 4.16
N LEU A 91 28.33 -7.15 4.05
CA LEU A 91 27.96 -8.06 2.97
C LEU A 91 27.98 -7.37 1.58
N GLU A 92 27.67 -6.08 1.47
CA GLU A 92 27.85 -5.32 0.20
C GLU A 92 29.29 -5.38 -0.31
N LYS A 93 30.27 -5.35 0.60
CA LYS A 93 31.69 -5.48 0.26
C LYS A 93 32.06 -6.92 -0.05
N GLU A 94 31.76 -7.84 0.87
CA GLU A 94 32.15 -9.25 0.75
C GLU A 94 31.54 -9.91 -0.49
N ALA A 95 30.26 -9.66 -0.79
CA ALA A 95 29.63 -10.17 -2.00
C ALA A 95 30.28 -9.62 -3.27
N ARG A 96 30.64 -8.33 -3.30
CA ARG A 96 31.33 -7.73 -4.45
C ARG A 96 32.68 -8.39 -4.70
N ASP A 97 33.45 -8.64 -3.64
CA ASP A 97 34.76 -9.28 -3.72
C ASP A 97 34.64 -10.74 -4.22
N ALA A 98 33.54 -11.43 -3.88
CA ALA A 98 33.21 -12.78 -4.37
C ALA A 98 32.54 -12.82 -5.76
N GLY A 99 32.36 -11.68 -6.43
CA GLY A 99 31.71 -11.57 -7.74
C GLY A 99 30.17 -11.49 -7.71
N GLY A 100 29.55 -11.61 -6.53
CA GLY A 100 28.13 -11.37 -6.28
C GLY A 100 27.82 -9.91 -5.96
N ARG A 101 26.60 -9.62 -5.50
CA ARG A 101 26.18 -8.27 -5.10
C ARG A 101 25.18 -8.33 -3.95
N VAL A 102 25.28 -7.41 -3.01
CA VAL A 102 24.16 -7.03 -2.15
C VAL A 102 23.73 -5.62 -2.55
N TYR A 103 22.44 -5.43 -2.77
CA TYR A 103 21.82 -4.14 -3.04
C TYR A 103 20.84 -3.82 -1.92
N VAL A 104 21.04 -2.70 -1.25
CA VAL A 104 20.08 -2.16 -0.28
C VAL A 104 19.39 -0.95 -0.94
N LEU A 105 18.07 -0.96 -0.97
CA LEU A 105 17.26 0.18 -1.42
C LEU A 105 16.94 1.11 -0.24
N MET A 106 16.56 2.34 -0.57
CA MET A 106 15.96 3.27 0.37
C MET A 106 14.53 2.80 0.68
N GLY A 107 14.17 2.63 1.95
CA GLY A 107 12.79 2.54 2.43
C GLY A 107 12.28 3.85 3.00
N ASN A 108 11.04 3.88 3.46
CA ASN A 108 10.53 5.09 4.11
C ASN A 108 11.16 5.30 5.48
N HIS A 109 11.54 4.25 6.20
CA HIS A 109 12.18 4.38 7.51
C HIS A 109 13.63 4.91 7.40
N GLU A 110 14.35 4.58 6.32
CA GLU A 110 15.62 5.26 6.00
C GLU A 110 15.41 6.75 5.67
N GLN A 111 14.38 7.08 4.88
CA GLN A 111 14.02 8.48 4.61
C GLN A 111 13.70 9.23 5.92
N MET A 112 12.84 8.67 6.76
CA MET A 112 12.40 9.26 8.03
C MET A 112 13.59 9.53 8.95
N ASN A 113 14.47 8.54 9.13
CA ASN A 113 15.65 8.68 9.98
C ASN A 113 16.63 9.74 9.46
N LEU A 114 16.88 9.78 8.14
CA LEU A 114 17.69 10.86 7.54
C LEU A 114 17.08 12.24 7.81
N MET A 115 15.75 12.38 7.68
CA MET A 115 15.01 13.63 7.84
C MET A 115 14.69 13.98 9.31
N GLY A 116 15.02 13.09 10.25
CA GLY A 116 14.80 13.30 11.68
C GLY A 116 13.33 13.17 12.09
N GLU A 117 12.56 12.30 11.43
CA GLU A 117 11.24 11.87 11.87
C GLU A 117 11.39 10.54 12.63
N LEU A 118 11.52 10.61 13.96
CA LEU A 118 12.00 9.48 14.78
C LEU A 118 10.90 8.77 15.57
N ASN A 119 9.65 8.88 15.12
CA ASN A 119 8.46 8.38 15.84
C ASN A 119 8.46 6.84 16.02
N TYR A 120 9.29 6.12 15.26
CA TYR A 120 9.35 4.67 15.28
C TYR A 120 10.68 4.12 15.82
N VAL A 121 11.63 5.00 16.17
CA VAL A 121 12.89 4.61 16.82
C VAL A 121 12.58 4.24 18.27
N THR A 122 13.05 3.07 18.71
CA THR A 122 12.84 2.62 20.08
C THR A 122 13.91 3.19 21.02
N PRO A 123 13.65 3.22 22.35
CA PRO A 123 14.69 3.55 23.32
C PRO A 123 15.91 2.62 23.23
N GLY A 124 15.70 1.34 22.92
CA GLY A 124 16.79 0.37 22.75
C GLY A 124 17.64 0.68 21.52
N GLU A 125 17.02 1.07 20.41
CA GLU A 125 17.74 1.54 19.22
C GLU A 125 18.58 2.78 19.53
N PHE A 126 18.03 3.79 20.23
CA PHE A 126 18.82 4.95 20.66
C PHE A 126 20.01 4.56 21.54
N ALA A 127 19.79 3.69 22.53
CA ALA A 127 20.84 3.24 23.43
C ALA A 127 22.02 2.60 22.70
N SER A 128 21.79 1.98 21.52
CA SER A 128 22.86 1.41 20.69
C SER A 128 23.85 2.46 20.15
N TYR A 129 23.53 3.75 20.22
CA TYR A 129 24.39 4.86 19.76
C TYR A 129 25.00 5.68 20.90
N ILE A 130 24.87 5.24 22.15
CA ILE A 130 25.33 6.02 23.33
C ILE A 130 26.82 6.39 23.26
N GLU A 131 27.66 5.54 22.67
CA GLU A 131 29.10 5.79 22.51
C GLU A 131 29.41 6.94 21.55
N LEU A 132 28.50 7.26 20.63
CA LEU A 132 28.62 8.40 19.72
C LEU A 132 28.09 9.71 20.33
N GLU A 133 27.45 9.62 21.50
CA GLU A 133 26.93 10.77 22.23
C GLU A 133 27.92 11.24 23.29
N THR A 134 28.85 12.11 22.88
CA THR A 134 29.82 12.68 23.83
C THR A 134 29.15 13.61 24.84
N SER A 135 29.69 13.70 26.05
CA SER A 135 29.22 14.64 27.07
C SER A 135 29.26 16.10 26.58
N GLN A 136 30.22 16.44 25.72
CA GLN A 136 30.29 17.75 25.07
C GLN A 136 29.08 18.00 24.18
N LEU A 137 28.73 17.05 23.30
CA LEU A 137 27.57 17.16 22.42
C LEU A 137 26.27 17.30 23.22
N ARG A 138 26.12 16.50 24.29
CA ARG A 138 24.95 16.56 25.16
C ARG A 138 24.84 17.89 25.91
N ASN A 139 25.95 18.40 26.46
CA ASN A 139 25.98 19.69 27.14
C ASN A 139 25.65 20.86 26.19
N GLN A 140 26.24 20.88 24.99
CA GLN A 140 25.94 21.88 23.97
C GLN A 140 24.46 21.87 23.59
N ARG A 141 23.88 20.67 23.44
CA ARG A 141 22.46 20.54 23.13
C ARG A 141 21.57 21.00 24.29
N PHE A 142 21.97 20.71 25.53
CA PHE A 142 21.24 21.18 26.71
C PHE A 142 21.29 22.71 26.86
N GLU A 143 22.42 23.35 26.56
CA GLU A 143 22.54 24.81 26.50
C GLU A 143 21.61 25.42 25.45
N GLN A 144 21.58 24.86 24.23
CA GLN A 144 20.65 25.28 23.18
C GLN A 144 19.19 25.10 23.61
N PHE A 145 18.86 23.93 24.18
CA PHE A 145 17.51 23.65 24.67
C PHE A 145 17.08 24.66 25.73
N THR A 146 17.98 25.03 26.64
CA THR A 146 17.73 26.06 27.67
C THR A 146 17.44 27.43 27.05
N GLN A 147 18.19 27.82 26.01
CA GLN A 147 17.98 29.10 25.31
C GLN A 147 16.63 29.15 24.58
N LEU A 148 16.15 28.01 24.08
CA LEU A 148 14.88 27.90 23.36
C LEU A 148 13.65 27.84 24.29
N HIS A 149 13.85 27.63 25.60
CA HIS A 149 12.78 27.51 26.60
C HIS A 149 12.98 28.52 27.75
N PRO A 150 13.03 29.84 27.45
CA PRO A 150 13.27 30.87 28.47
C PRO A 150 12.13 30.99 29.49
N ASP A 151 10.97 30.39 29.20
CA ASP A 151 9.80 30.32 30.07
C ASP A 151 9.96 29.34 31.25
N ILE A 152 10.98 28.48 31.24
CA ILE A 152 11.22 27.46 32.27
C ILE A 152 12.39 27.89 33.17
N GLU A 153 12.08 28.46 34.34
CA GLU A 153 13.11 28.97 35.26
C GLU A 153 13.88 27.86 36.01
N SER A 154 13.25 26.72 36.26
CA SER A 154 13.85 25.62 37.04
C SER A 154 14.79 24.78 36.17
N THR A 155 16.09 24.78 36.51
CA THR A 155 17.09 23.93 35.85
C THR A 155 16.75 22.44 35.95
N ALA A 156 16.16 22.00 37.07
CA ALA A 156 15.75 20.61 37.24
C ALA A 156 14.61 20.24 36.27
N THR A 157 13.64 21.14 36.08
CA THR A 157 12.52 20.93 35.15
C THR A 157 12.99 21.01 33.68
N LEU A 158 13.92 21.91 33.37
CA LEU A 158 14.58 21.95 32.06
C LEU A 158 15.29 20.63 31.75
N MET A 159 16.07 20.12 32.70
CA MET A 159 16.77 18.85 32.54
C MET A 159 15.79 17.69 32.36
N GLU A 160 14.72 17.63 33.17
CA GLU A 160 13.70 16.59 33.02
C GLU A 160 13.07 16.58 31.62
N LYS A 161 12.64 17.76 31.11
CA LYS A 161 12.07 17.86 29.76
C LYS A 161 13.10 17.56 28.67
N PHE A 162 14.35 17.97 28.87
CA PHE A 162 15.44 17.64 27.97
C PHE A 162 15.64 16.12 27.87
N GLU A 163 15.72 15.41 29.00
CA GLU A 163 15.89 13.97 29.06
C GLU A 163 14.68 13.20 28.45
N GLN A 164 13.47 13.73 28.61
CA GLN A 164 12.27 13.17 27.96
C GLN A 164 12.34 13.23 26.43
N HIS A 165 12.93 14.30 25.89
CA HIS A 165 13.02 14.52 24.45
C HIS A 165 14.29 13.89 23.84
N TYR A 166 15.42 14.03 24.52
CA TYR A 166 16.75 13.60 24.11
C TYR A 166 17.21 12.42 24.97
N GLN A 167 16.54 11.28 24.79
CA GLN A 167 16.87 10.04 25.49
C GLN A 167 18.36 9.66 25.28
N PRO A 168 18.98 8.90 26.20
CA PRO A 168 20.36 8.48 26.05
C PRO A 168 20.66 7.82 24.70
N GLY A 169 21.65 8.36 23.98
CA GLY A 169 22.03 7.89 22.64
C GLY A 169 21.25 8.53 21.49
N TYR A 170 20.23 9.35 21.76
CA TYR A 170 19.51 10.11 20.74
C TYR A 170 20.44 10.98 19.89
N LEU A 171 21.36 11.72 20.52
CA LEU A 171 22.24 12.64 19.80
C LEU A 171 23.32 11.86 19.06
N GLY A 172 23.79 10.74 19.62
CA GLY A 172 24.65 9.80 18.92
C GLY A 172 24.00 9.23 17.67
N HIS A 173 22.72 8.84 17.76
CA HIS A 173 21.92 8.39 16.63
C HIS A 173 21.78 9.49 15.56
N ARG A 174 21.42 10.71 15.96
CA ARG A 174 21.34 11.87 15.04
C ARG A 174 22.66 12.14 14.33
N ALA A 175 23.77 12.09 15.06
CA ALA A 175 25.10 12.27 14.49
C ALA A 175 25.45 11.17 13.48
N ALA A 176 25.09 9.92 13.77
CA ALA A 176 25.34 8.79 12.88
C ALA A 176 24.50 8.83 11.58
N MET A 177 23.26 9.33 11.67
CA MET A 177 22.33 9.51 10.55
C MET A 177 22.51 10.81 9.77
N ALA A 178 23.33 11.75 10.26
CA ALA A 178 23.64 12.99 9.54
C ALA A 178 24.25 12.69 8.16
N LEU A 179 24.11 13.61 7.19
CA LEU A 179 24.59 13.40 5.82
C LEU A 179 26.12 13.22 5.73
N ASP A 180 26.85 13.64 6.75
CA ASP A 180 28.28 13.42 6.96
C ASP A 180 28.59 12.35 8.03
N GLY A 181 27.58 11.81 8.71
CA GLY A 181 27.66 10.66 9.59
C GLY A 181 27.85 9.35 8.83
N ASP A 182 28.30 8.31 9.53
CA ASP A 182 28.69 7.04 8.91
C ASP A 182 27.53 6.31 8.22
N TYR A 183 26.35 6.27 8.85
CA TYR A 183 25.17 5.65 8.26
C TYR A 183 24.49 6.61 7.28
N GLY A 184 24.37 7.90 7.62
CA GLY A 184 23.71 8.86 6.74
C GLY A 184 24.40 9.00 5.37
N LYS A 185 25.74 9.00 5.32
CA LYS A 185 26.53 8.94 4.07
C LYS A 185 26.21 7.70 3.22
N TRP A 186 25.98 6.57 3.87
CA TRP A 186 25.69 5.30 3.20
C TRP A 186 24.24 5.26 2.70
N LEU A 187 23.28 5.64 3.54
CA LEU A 187 21.84 5.63 3.28
C LEU A 187 21.45 6.56 2.14
N ILE A 188 21.92 7.81 2.14
CA ILE A 188 21.55 8.80 1.11
C ILE A 188 22.01 8.43 -0.32
N ARG A 189 22.86 7.40 -0.45
CA ARG A 189 23.32 6.87 -1.74
C ARG A 189 22.52 5.66 -2.23
N ARG A 190 21.60 5.14 -1.41
CA ARG A 190 20.76 4.00 -1.80
C ARG A 190 19.77 4.43 -2.89
N PRO A 191 19.53 3.58 -3.90
CA PRO A 191 18.52 3.87 -4.90
C PRO A 191 17.11 3.75 -4.30
N THR A 192 16.22 4.59 -4.78
CA THR A 192 14.76 4.47 -4.59
C THR A 192 14.18 3.38 -5.50
N LEU A 193 14.64 3.33 -6.76
CA LEU A 193 14.24 2.34 -7.76
C LEU A 193 15.50 1.66 -8.33
N LEU A 194 15.56 0.34 -8.19
CA LEU A 194 16.58 -0.53 -8.77
C LEU A 194 15.96 -1.36 -9.89
N VAL A 195 16.68 -1.58 -10.98
CA VAL A 195 16.25 -2.51 -12.04
C VAL A 195 17.31 -3.58 -12.28
N ILE A 196 16.92 -4.85 -12.22
CA ILE A 196 17.78 -6.00 -12.54
C ILE A 196 17.10 -6.81 -13.64
N GLY A 197 17.72 -6.89 -14.81
CA GLY A 197 17.10 -7.43 -16.02
C GLY A 197 15.84 -6.62 -16.36
N ARG A 198 14.68 -7.26 -16.21
CA ARG A 198 13.35 -6.65 -16.39
C ARG A 198 12.54 -6.57 -15.09
N LEU A 199 13.17 -6.82 -13.94
CA LEU A 199 12.56 -6.73 -12.62
C LEU A 199 12.84 -5.35 -12.02
N GLY A 200 11.80 -4.68 -11.55
CA GLY A 200 11.90 -3.44 -10.80
C GLY A 200 11.79 -3.70 -9.30
N PHE A 201 12.58 -2.99 -8.50
CA PHE A 201 12.55 -3.07 -7.04
C PHE A 201 12.36 -1.67 -6.49
N VAL A 202 11.38 -1.50 -5.62
CA VAL A 202 11.06 -0.24 -4.93
C VAL A 202 10.46 -0.58 -3.58
N HIS A 203 10.62 0.26 -2.58
CA HIS A 203 10.12 -0.05 -1.25
C HIS A 203 8.58 -0.10 -1.18
N GLY A 204 7.87 0.97 -1.54
CA GLY A 204 6.41 1.03 -1.47
C GLY A 204 5.73 0.61 -2.77
N GLY A 205 5.91 1.40 -3.84
CA GLY A 205 5.22 1.17 -5.11
C GLY A 205 5.39 2.31 -6.12
N LEU A 206 4.74 2.23 -7.28
CA LEU A 206 4.81 3.23 -8.34
C LEU A 206 3.43 3.84 -8.61
N SER A 207 3.23 5.08 -8.16
CA SER A 207 2.03 5.89 -8.38
C SER A 207 2.12 6.75 -9.65
N SER A 208 1.15 7.65 -9.87
CA SER A 208 1.21 8.65 -10.93
C SER A 208 2.29 9.72 -10.75
N VAL A 209 2.85 9.90 -9.55
CA VAL A 209 3.88 10.92 -9.29
C VAL A 209 5.14 10.68 -10.12
N ILE A 210 5.42 9.43 -10.49
CA ILE A 210 6.58 9.06 -11.31
C ILE A 210 6.30 9.06 -12.82
N ALA A 211 5.09 9.42 -13.25
CA ALA A 211 4.71 9.36 -14.65
C ALA A 211 5.65 10.20 -15.53
N GLY A 212 6.19 9.59 -16.58
CA GLY A 212 7.13 10.23 -17.50
C GLY A 212 8.58 10.34 -16.99
N LEU A 213 8.88 9.91 -15.76
CA LEU A 213 10.24 9.92 -15.24
C LEU A 213 10.99 8.62 -15.63
N SER A 214 12.30 8.75 -15.86
CA SER A 214 13.20 7.60 -15.95
C SER A 214 13.56 7.08 -14.56
N SER A 215 14.08 5.85 -14.48
CA SER A 215 14.60 5.30 -13.21
C SER A 215 15.71 6.15 -12.61
N GLY A 216 16.59 6.72 -13.45
CA GLY A 216 17.63 7.64 -13.01
C GLY A 216 17.06 8.92 -12.39
N ALA A 217 16.05 9.52 -13.03
CA ALA A 217 15.39 10.72 -12.53
C ALA A 217 14.66 10.48 -11.21
N ILE A 218 13.97 9.35 -11.05
CA ILE A 218 13.32 8.97 -9.78
C ILE A 218 14.36 8.93 -8.64
N ASN A 219 15.48 8.25 -8.86
CA ASN A 219 16.55 8.14 -7.86
C ASN A 219 17.16 9.51 -7.51
N GLU A 220 17.54 10.29 -8.53
CA GLU A 220 18.18 11.59 -8.35
C GLU A 220 17.27 12.60 -7.66
N MET A 221 15.99 12.66 -8.07
CA MET A 221 15.02 13.58 -7.50
C MET A 221 14.74 13.23 -6.03
N THR A 222 14.52 11.96 -5.69
CA THR A 222 14.29 11.55 -4.30
C THR A 222 15.49 11.91 -3.42
N GLN A 223 16.70 11.54 -3.81
CA GLN A 223 17.92 11.85 -3.04
C GLN A 223 18.15 13.37 -2.92
N THR A 224 17.88 14.13 -3.98
CA THR A 224 18.03 15.60 -3.97
C THR A 224 17.06 16.24 -3.00
N ASN A 225 15.79 15.83 -2.99
CA ASN A 225 14.79 16.40 -2.08
C ASN A 225 15.14 16.07 -0.61
N ILE A 226 15.59 14.84 -0.31
CA ILE A 226 16.05 14.49 1.04
C ILE A 226 17.26 15.35 1.44
N ARG A 227 18.27 15.49 0.58
CA ARG A 227 19.44 16.34 0.88
C ARG A 227 19.05 17.79 1.13
N GLN A 228 18.17 18.34 0.28
CA GLN A 228 17.70 19.71 0.41
C GLN A 228 16.99 19.92 1.75
N PHE A 229 16.09 19.00 2.12
CA PHE A 229 15.39 19.06 3.39
C PHE A 229 16.37 19.03 4.57
N VAL A 230 17.24 18.01 4.62
CA VAL A 230 18.14 17.78 5.76
C VAL A 230 19.14 18.95 5.91
N THR A 231 19.72 19.41 4.80
CA THR A 231 20.66 20.53 4.82
C THR A 231 19.98 21.82 5.26
N ALA A 232 18.77 22.09 4.75
CA ALA A 232 18.05 23.30 5.11
C ALA A 232 17.59 23.31 6.56
N GLN A 233 17.11 22.16 7.08
CA GLN A 233 16.77 22.00 8.48
C GLN A 233 17.99 22.20 9.39
N GLN A 234 19.14 21.64 9.03
CA GLN A 234 20.39 21.83 9.78
C GLN A 234 20.83 23.30 9.80
N ASN A 235 20.76 23.99 8.66
CA ASN A 235 21.09 25.43 8.58
C ASN A 235 20.17 26.28 9.47
N LEU A 236 18.88 25.94 9.55
CA LEU A 236 17.94 26.62 10.44
C LEU A 236 18.29 26.37 11.91
N LEU A 237 18.59 25.12 12.26
CA LEU A 237 19.00 24.76 13.61
C LEU A 237 20.25 25.54 14.05
N GLU A 238 21.27 25.65 13.19
CA GLU A 238 22.49 26.44 13.45
C GLU A 238 22.23 27.94 13.65
N GLN A 239 21.11 28.44 13.11
CA GLN A 239 20.65 29.81 13.27
C GLN A 239 19.65 29.98 14.45
N GLY A 240 19.49 28.95 15.29
CA GLY A 240 18.61 28.98 16.46
C GLY A 240 17.13 28.65 16.17
N HIS A 241 16.81 28.17 14.96
CA HIS A 241 15.46 27.74 14.58
C HIS A 241 15.36 26.22 14.59
N ASP A 242 15.11 25.66 15.77
CA ASP A 242 15.01 24.22 15.95
C ASP A 242 13.64 23.68 15.52
N LEU A 243 13.63 22.96 14.40
CA LEU A 243 12.44 22.31 13.87
C LEU A 243 12.32 20.83 14.27
N THR A 244 13.36 20.27 14.92
CA THR A 244 13.46 18.83 15.18
C THR A 244 12.52 18.36 16.28
N GLY A 245 12.16 19.25 17.21
CA GLY A 245 11.26 18.95 18.33
C GLY A 245 9.77 18.86 17.98
N TYR A 246 9.38 19.27 16.78
CA TYR A 246 7.99 19.24 16.31
C TYR A 246 7.63 17.91 15.64
N SER A 247 6.36 17.53 15.73
CA SER A 247 5.81 16.47 14.86
C SER A 247 6.01 16.85 13.39
N TRP A 248 5.95 15.87 12.48
CA TRP A 248 6.17 16.14 11.04
C TRP A 248 5.25 17.24 10.49
N PHE A 249 3.97 17.23 10.86
CA PHE A 249 3.01 18.25 10.42
C PHE A 249 3.36 19.64 10.99
N GLU A 250 3.58 19.73 12.29
CA GLU A 250 3.93 20.99 12.96
C GLU A 250 5.24 21.54 12.41
N ARG A 251 6.22 20.67 12.16
CA ARG A 251 7.52 21.02 11.56
C ARG A 251 7.34 21.73 10.22
N LEU A 252 6.48 21.22 9.36
CA LEU A 252 6.22 21.84 8.05
C LEU A 252 5.44 23.15 8.19
N GLU A 253 4.50 23.26 9.13
CA GLU A 253 3.81 24.52 9.40
C GLU A 253 4.76 25.58 9.98
N GLN A 254 5.67 25.22 10.90
CA GLN A 254 6.70 26.13 11.41
C GLN A 254 7.66 26.58 10.30
N ALA A 255 8.09 25.65 9.44
CA ALA A 255 8.90 25.99 8.27
C ALA A 255 8.15 26.95 7.32
N LYS A 256 6.86 26.77 7.13
CA LYS A 256 6.02 27.68 6.33
C LYS A 256 5.94 29.08 6.95
N LEU A 257 5.71 29.16 8.27
CA LEU A 257 5.67 30.44 8.99
C LEU A 257 7.01 31.17 8.88
N LEU A 258 8.12 30.49 9.15
CA LEU A 258 9.47 31.07 9.00
C LEU A 258 9.75 31.52 7.57
N ALA A 259 9.26 30.79 6.57
CA ALA A 259 9.41 31.14 5.16
C ALA A 259 8.64 32.41 4.78
N THR A 260 7.53 32.71 5.45
CA THR A 260 6.66 33.87 5.14
C THR A 260 6.88 35.08 6.06
N GLU A 261 7.29 34.86 7.30
CA GLU A 261 7.27 35.90 8.35
C GLU A 261 8.66 36.36 8.80
N SER A 262 9.71 35.56 8.59
CA SER A 262 11.07 35.96 8.99
C SER A 262 11.51 37.21 8.24
N SER A 263 12.21 38.13 8.90
CA SER A 263 12.83 39.30 8.26
C SER A 263 14.20 39.00 7.63
N ASP A 264 14.77 37.82 7.93
CA ASP A 264 16.06 37.37 7.40
C ASP A 264 15.85 36.53 6.13
N ALA A 265 16.40 37.00 5.00
CA ALA A 265 16.26 36.36 3.70
C ALA A 265 16.88 34.96 3.62
N GLN A 266 17.94 34.69 4.39
CA GLN A 266 18.56 33.37 4.45
C GLN A 266 17.69 32.40 5.23
N ILE A 267 17.12 32.82 6.37
CA ILE A 267 16.15 32.00 7.13
C ILE A 267 14.93 31.69 6.26
N GLN A 268 14.35 32.70 5.59
CA GLN A 268 13.22 32.50 4.68
C GLN A 268 13.52 31.43 3.62
N LYS A 269 14.69 31.52 2.98
CA LYS A 269 15.12 30.58 1.94
C LYS A 269 15.25 29.15 2.46
N GLN A 270 15.91 28.95 3.61
CA GLN A 270 16.06 27.61 4.19
C GLN A 270 14.71 27.03 4.62
N ALA A 271 13.86 27.83 5.26
CA ALA A 271 12.54 27.42 5.68
C ALA A 271 11.64 27.05 4.48
N GLN A 272 11.74 27.78 3.37
CA GLN A 272 11.05 27.44 2.13
C GLN A 272 11.53 26.11 1.54
N LEU A 273 12.83 25.80 1.62
CA LEU A 273 13.37 24.52 1.18
C LEU A 273 12.85 23.36 2.04
N VAL A 274 12.82 23.51 3.37
CA VAL A 274 12.23 22.52 4.30
C VAL A 274 10.77 22.28 3.94
N TYR A 275 9.97 23.35 3.82
CA TYR A 275 8.55 23.24 3.51
C TYR A 275 8.29 22.58 2.16
N LYS A 276 9.01 23.00 1.11
CA LYS A 276 8.82 22.49 -0.26
C LYS A 276 9.29 21.04 -0.39
N ALA A 277 10.45 20.69 0.15
CA ALA A 277 10.98 19.33 0.07
C ALA A 277 10.15 18.37 0.93
N GLY A 278 9.73 18.78 2.13
CA GLY A 278 8.89 17.97 3.00
C GLY A 278 7.46 17.73 2.47
N ASN A 279 6.94 18.63 1.64
CA ASN A 279 5.67 18.44 0.92
C ASN A 279 5.87 17.87 -0.50
N ASN A 280 7.07 17.40 -0.86
CA ASN A 280 7.28 16.84 -2.19
C ASN A 280 6.54 15.49 -2.33
N PRO A 281 5.70 15.29 -3.37
CA PRO A 281 4.98 14.04 -3.58
C PRO A 281 5.86 12.79 -3.72
N LEU A 282 7.15 12.94 -4.05
CA LEU A 282 8.08 11.80 -4.07
C LEU A 282 8.45 11.29 -2.66
N LEU A 283 8.28 12.11 -1.63
CA LEU A 283 8.67 11.80 -0.24
C LEU A 283 7.47 11.53 0.68
N ASN A 284 6.25 11.57 0.17
CA ASN A 284 5.02 11.35 0.95
C ASN A 284 4.30 10.06 0.51
N ASN A 285 3.04 9.88 0.94
CA ASN A 285 2.19 8.71 0.65
C ASN A 285 1.91 8.42 -0.84
N GLU A 286 2.18 9.36 -1.74
CA GLU A 286 2.12 9.14 -3.19
C GLU A 286 3.46 8.69 -3.77
N GLY A 287 4.54 8.89 -3.01
CA GLY A 287 5.91 8.67 -3.45
C GLY A 287 6.31 7.21 -3.45
N PRO A 288 7.41 6.86 -4.13
CA PRO A 288 7.79 5.46 -4.31
C PRO A 288 8.13 4.72 -3.02
N LEU A 289 8.50 5.46 -1.97
CA LEU A 289 8.83 4.92 -0.66
C LEU A 289 7.60 4.64 0.21
N TRP A 290 6.42 5.14 -0.13
CA TRP A 290 5.24 5.02 0.73
C TRP A 290 4.00 4.48 0.02
N TYR A 291 3.97 4.51 -1.32
CA TYR A 291 2.77 4.25 -2.07
C TYR A 291 2.30 2.79 -1.94
N ARG A 292 1.14 2.57 -1.33
CA ARG A 292 0.57 1.22 -1.11
C ARG A 292 -0.37 0.78 -2.22
N GLY A 293 -0.74 1.68 -3.14
CA GLY A 293 -1.85 1.43 -4.05
C GLY A 293 -1.67 0.20 -4.94
N ASN A 294 -0.43 -0.14 -5.30
CA ASN A 294 -0.12 -1.35 -6.07
C ASN A 294 -0.48 -2.68 -5.37
N VAL A 295 -0.66 -2.68 -4.04
CA VAL A 295 -1.02 -3.89 -3.27
C VAL A 295 -2.40 -3.78 -2.59
N ILE A 296 -2.91 -2.58 -2.31
CA ILE A 296 -4.21 -2.40 -1.64
C ILE A 296 -5.36 -1.97 -2.57
N CYS A 297 -5.10 -1.32 -3.71
CA CYS A 297 -6.17 -0.81 -4.56
C CYS A 297 -6.75 -1.89 -5.46
N HIS A 298 -7.99 -1.67 -5.89
CA HIS A 298 -8.71 -2.68 -6.67
C HIS A 298 -7.98 -2.97 -8.01
N PRO A 299 -7.69 -4.24 -8.33
CA PRO A 299 -6.93 -4.60 -9.52
C PRO A 299 -7.53 -4.08 -10.82
N LEU A 300 -8.85 -3.99 -10.89
CA LEU A 300 -9.53 -3.48 -12.09
C LEU A 300 -9.10 -2.05 -12.44
N PHE A 301 -8.66 -1.21 -11.50
CA PHE A 301 -8.16 0.14 -11.80
C PHE A 301 -6.64 0.22 -11.76
N GLU A 302 -6.02 -0.37 -10.75
CA GLU A 302 -4.58 -0.19 -10.53
C GLU A 302 -3.74 -0.94 -11.56
N GLN A 303 -4.15 -2.13 -11.98
CA GLN A 303 -3.33 -2.96 -12.88
C GLN A 303 -3.07 -2.28 -14.24
N PRO A 304 -4.05 -1.69 -14.94
CA PRO A 304 -3.78 -0.98 -16.20
C PRO A 304 -2.88 0.25 -16.02
N MET A 305 -3.06 1.00 -14.93
CA MET A 305 -2.27 2.19 -14.63
C MET A 305 -0.82 1.82 -14.34
N LEU A 306 -0.60 0.77 -13.54
CA LEU A 306 0.75 0.26 -13.28
C LEU A 306 1.43 -0.28 -14.53
N LYS A 307 0.70 -1.00 -15.40
CA LYS A 307 1.26 -1.53 -16.66
C LYS A 307 1.87 -0.43 -17.54
N GLU A 308 1.21 0.71 -17.65
CA GLU A 308 1.73 1.86 -18.40
C GLU A 308 3.05 2.38 -17.80
N ARG A 309 3.10 2.51 -16.48
CA ARG A 309 4.29 2.97 -15.75
C ARG A 309 5.47 2.01 -15.91
N LEU A 310 5.22 0.70 -15.77
CA LEU A 310 6.24 -0.33 -15.93
C LEU A 310 6.76 -0.39 -17.38
N ALA A 311 5.88 -0.23 -18.37
CA ALA A 311 6.28 -0.15 -19.77
C ALA A 311 7.23 1.04 -20.02
N ASN A 312 6.92 2.22 -19.48
CA ASN A 312 7.78 3.41 -19.59
C ASN A 312 9.16 3.21 -18.95
N LEU A 313 9.26 2.35 -17.94
CA LEU A 313 10.50 2.01 -17.24
C LEU A 313 11.18 0.75 -17.79
N ASN A 314 10.64 0.11 -18.83
CA ASN A 314 11.08 -1.18 -19.35
C ASN A 314 11.19 -2.27 -18.25
N ILE A 315 10.18 -2.34 -17.39
CA ILE A 315 10.01 -3.32 -16.31
C ILE A 315 8.84 -4.25 -16.67
N GLU A 316 8.96 -5.54 -16.35
CA GLU A 316 7.90 -6.55 -16.53
C GLU A 316 7.21 -6.92 -15.22
N GLN A 317 7.93 -6.89 -14.11
CA GLN A 317 7.41 -7.24 -12.79
C GLN A 317 8.05 -6.34 -11.72
N LEU A 318 7.24 -5.88 -10.77
CA LEU A 318 7.64 -5.01 -9.67
C LEU A 318 7.71 -5.82 -8.37
N ILE A 319 8.79 -5.69 -7.62
CA ILE A 319 8.95 -6.27 -6.29
C ILE A 319 8.94 -5.13 -5.27
N VAL A 320 8.10 -5.27 -4.24
CA VAL A 320 7.83 -4.25 -3.21
C VAL A 320 7.87 -4.84 -1.80
N GLY A 321 7.90 -3.97 -0.79
CA GLY A 321 7.71 -4.27 0.63
C GLY A 321 6.69 -3.30 1.24
N HIS A 322 7.02 -2.69 2.39
CA HIS A 322 6.28 -1.61 3.07
C HIS A 322 4.91 -1.98 3.67
N THR A 323 4.21 -2.94 3.06
CA THR A 323 2.85 -3.33 3.39
C THR A 323 2.80 -4.76 3.87
N PRO A 324 2.86 -5.01 5.18
CA PRO A 324 2.91 -6.37 5.69
C PRO A 324 1.75 -7.19 5.18
N THR A 325 2.07 -8.25 4.42
CA THR A 325 1.07 -9.11 3.77
C THR A 325 0.09 -9.67 4.81
N PRO A 326 -1.22 -9.72 4.53
CA PRO A 326 -2.20 -10.26 5.48
C PRO A 326 -1.97 -11.73 5.84
N SER A 327 -1.40 -12.51 4.91
CA SER A 327 -1.04 -13.92 5.08
C SER A 327 0.28 -14.12 5.83
N ARG A 328 1.12 -13.09 5.97
CA ARG A 328 2.52 -13.20 6.42
C ARG A 328 3.37 -14.11 5.50
N GLU A 329 3.01 -14.13 4.22
CA GLU A 329 3.67 -14.92 3.18
C GLU A 329 3.92 -14.04 1.96
N ILE A 330 4.99 -14.32 1.21
CA ILE A 330 5.30 -13.61 -0.03
C ILE A 330 4.12 -13.76 -0.99
N THR A 331 3.56 -12.64 -1.43
CA THR A 331 2.26 -12.58 -2.08
C THR A 331 2.37 -11.82 -3.39
N ALA A 332 1.79 -12.36 -4.46
CA ALA A 332 1.68 -11.62 -5.72
C ALA A 332 0.32 -10.93 -5.86
N TYR A 333 0.33 -9.75 -6.47
CA TYR A 333 -0.84 -8.92 -6.72
C TYR A 333 -0.96 -8.57 -8.21
N LEU A 334 -2.12 -8.03 -8.60
CA LEU A 334 -2.36 -7.45 -9.92
C LEU A 334 -2.06 -8.39 -11.11
N GLY A 335 -2.38 -9.68 -10.97
CA GLY A 335 -2.14 -10.68 -12.00
C GLY A 335 -0.70 -11.18 -12.06
N GLY A 336 0.02 -11.16 -10.93
CA GLY A 336 1.45 -11.47 -10.88
C GLY A 336 2.37 -10.31 -11.25
N LEU A 337 1.82 -9.12 -11.49
CA LEU A 337 2.60 -7.95 -11.90
C LEU A 337 3.43 -7.36 -10.74
N VAL A 338 2.96 -7.56 -9.51
CA VAL A 338 3.60 -7.08 -8.28
C VAL A 338 3.85 -8.28 -7.37
N ILE A 339 5.02 -8.36 -6.78
CA ILE A 339 5.36 -9.32 -5.71
C ILE A 339 5.69 -8.51 -4.47
N ASP A 340 4.94 -8.73 -3.40
CA ASP A 340 5.19 -8.16 -2.09
C ASP A 340 5.99 -9.15 -1.23
N VAL A 341 7.16 -8.71 -0.77
CA VAL A 341 8.07 -9.52 0.07
C VAL A 341 8.01 -9.11 1.54
N ASP A 342 7.17 -8.15 1.93
CA ASP A 342 6.97 -7.81 3.34
C ASP A 342 6.06 -8.85 4.02
N THR A 343 6.72 -9.82 4.67
CA THR A 343 6.08 -10.86 5.47
C THR A 343 6.07 -10.54 6.96
N GLY A 344 6.47 -9.32 7.35
CA GLY A 344 6.64 -8.88 8.73
C GLY A 344 7.79 -9.59 9.43
N MET A 345 9.03 -9.39 8.97
CA MET A 345 10.22 -10.10 9.47
C MET A 345 10.45 -9.88 10.97
N ASN A 346 10.26 -8.66 11.48
CA ASN A 346 10.28 -8.39 12.91
C ASN A 346 9.10 -9.09 13.59
N THR A 347 9.36 -10.27 14.15
CA THR A 347 8.33 -11.15 14.72
C THR A 347 7.73 -10.57 16.00
N ALA A 348 8.54 -9.86 16.79
CA ALA A 348 8.10 -9.19 18.01
C ALA A 348 7.05 -8.10 17.72
N TYR A 349 7.25 -7.34 16.63
CA TYR A 349 6.37 -6.24 16.26
C TYR A 349 5.19 -6.68 15.37
N TYR A 350 5.47 -7.37 14.26
CA TYR A 350 4.45 -7.69 13.25
C TYR A 350 3.79 -9.06 13.43
N ARG A 351 4.36 -9.94 14.27
CA ARG A 351 3.95 -11.35 14.40
C ARG A 351 3.91 -12.06 13.04
N GLY A 352 4.85 -11.67 12.17
CA GLY A 352 5.01 -12.23 10.84
C GLY A 352 5.98 -13.41 10.82
N LYS A 353 6.50 -13.71 9.64
CA LYS A 353 7.49 -14.78 9.43
C LYS A 353 8.59 -14.29 8.50
N PRO A 354 9.88 -14.44 8.85
CA PRO A 354 10.96 -14.16 7.92
C PRO A 354 10.83 -15.02 6.65
N ALA A 355 10.97 -14.39 5.49
CA ALA A 355 10.91 -15.07 4.20
C ALA A 355 11.93 -14.47 3.22
N LEU A 356 12.40 -15.30 2.29
CA LEU A 356 13.32 -14.90 1.24
C LEU A 356 12.82 -15.41 -0.11
N LEU A 357 12.65 -14.52 -1.08
CA LEU A 357 12.35 -14.89 -2.46
C LEU A 357 13.66 -15.19 -3.21
N LYS A 358 13.68 -16.26 -3.99
CA LYS A 358 14.74 -16.58 -4.94
C LYS A 358 14.17 -16.57 -6.36
N ILE A 359 14.88 -15.94 -7.29
CA ILE A 359 14.56 -15.86 -8.71
C ILE A 359 15.82 -16.26 -9.49
N THR A 360 15.69 -17.21 -10.41
CA THR A 360 16.78 -17.61 -11.33
C THR A 360 16.65 -16.90 -12.68
N ASP A 361 17.71 -16.95 -13.49
CA ASP A 361 17.74 -16.32 -14.82
C ASP A 361 16.74 -16.92 -15.82
N ASP A 362 16.33 -18.17 -15.62
CA ASP A 362 15.23 -18.84 -16.32
C ASP A 362 13.83 -18.59 -15.69
N ALA A 363 13.74 -17.57 -14.81
CA ALA A 363 12.53 -17.10 -14.14
C ALA A 363 11.84 -18.13 -13.23
N GLN A 364 12.53 -19.18 -12.77
CA GLN A 364 12.02 -20.03 -11.69
C GLN A 364 12.06 -19.27 -10.37
N MET A 365 10.98 -19.40 -9.60
CA MET A 365 10.85 -18.74 -8.31
C MET A 365 10.72 -19.77 -7.18
N GLN A 366 11.40 -19.49 -6.07
CA GLN A 366 11.31 -20.28 -4.84
C GLN A 366 11.21 -19.35 -3.65
N VAL A 367 10.49 -19.75 -2.61
CA VAL A 367 10.44 -19.03 -1.33
C VAL A 367 11.12 -19.89 -0.27
N PHE A 368 12.01 -19.29 0.50
CA PHE A 368 12.56 -19.87 1.71
C PHE A 368 11.81 -19.34 2.92
N THR A 369 11.18 -20.25 3.65
CA THR A 369 10.51 -19.98 4.91
C THR A 369 10.50 -21.26 5.73
N ASP A 370 10.47 -21.15 7.06
CA ASP A 370 10.50 -22.29 7.98
C ASP A 370 11.64 -23.31 7.66
N GLY A 371 12.83 -22.79 7.31
CA GLY A 371 14.04 -23.59 7.10
C GLY A 371 14.13 -24.37 5.78
N ARG A 372 13.21 -24.15 4.82
CA ARG A 372 13.16 -24.91 3.57
C ARG A 372 12.80 -24.07 2.35
N TRP A 373 13.38 -24.44 1.21
CA TRP A 373 13.00 -23.90 -0.11
C TRP A 373 11.75 -24.60 -0.64
N GLN A 374 10.80 -23.81 -1.13
CA GLN A 374 9.59 -24.30 -1.79
C GLN A 374 9.43 -23.61 -3.14
N SER A 375 9.03 -24.35 -4.17
CA SER A 375 8.71 -23.76 -5.47
C SER A 375 7.52 -22.83 -5.32
N TRP A 376 7.59 -21.67 -5.96
CA TRP A 376 6.57 -20.62 -5.86
C TRP A 376 6.31 -20.01 -7.24
N ARG A 377 5.14 -19.42 -7.44
CA ARG A 377 4.75 -18.73 -8.68
C ARG A 377 4.08 -17.43 -8.34
N ALA A 378 4.34 -16.40 -9.15
CA ALA A 378 3.69 -15.11 -9.06
C ALA A 378 2.24 -15.17 -9.59
N GLU A 379 1.41 -16.00 -8.98
CA GLU A 379 -0.03 -16.03 -9.22
C GLU A 379 -0.70 -15.07 -8.23
N SER A 380 -1.64 -14.24 -8.69
CA SER A 380 -2.37 -13.34 -7.79
C SER A 380 -2.88 -14.07 -6.56
N ALA A 381 -2.76 -13.43 -5.40
CA ALA A 381 -3.45 -13.86 -4.20
C ALA A 381 -4.93 -14.12 -4.51
N PRO A 382 -5.49 -15.25 -4.06
CA PRO A 382 -6.91 -15.48 -4.18
C PRO A 382 -7.68 -14.40 -3.44
N ASP A 383 -8.84 -14.00 -3.99
CA ASP A 383 -9.72 -13.04 -3.33
C ASP A 383 -10.09 -13.52 -1.92
N GLY A 384 -10.04 -12.61 -0.95
CA GLY A 384 -10.21 -13.00 0.44
C GLY A 384 -10.51 -11.86 1.40
N TYR A 385 -10.72 -12.25 2.66
CA TYR A 385 -10.86 -11.35 3.80
C TYR A 385 -10.09 -11.94 4.99
N LYS A 386 -9.27 -11.12 5.66
CA LYS A 386 -8.39 -11.53 6.78
C LYS A 386 -7.51 -12.75 6.44
N GLY A 387 -6.87 -12.74 5.27
CA GLY A 387 -5.97 -13.83 4.84
C GLY A 387 -6.67 -15.14 4.48
N ARG A 388 -8.00 -15.21 4.54
CA ARG A 388 -8.80 -16.40 4.20
C ARG A 388 -9.55 -16.17 2.88
N ARG A 389 -9.56 -17.17 2.00
CA ARG A 389 -10.24 -17.11 0.70
C ARG A 389 -11.74 -17.02 0.86
N TYR A 390 -12.43 -16.44 -0.12
CA TYR A 390 -13.88 -16.34 -0.07
C TYR A 390 -14.59 -17.69 -0.12
N GLU A 391 -14.06 -18.69 -0.82
CA GLU A 391 -14.61 -20.05 -0.84
C GLU A 391 -14.58 -20.69 0.56
N ASP A 392 -13.49 -20.45 1.30
CA ASP A 392 -13.35 -20.95 2.67
C ASP A 392 -14.34 -20.21 3.60
N TRP A 393 -14.56 -18.90 3.39
CA TRP A 393 -15.60 -18.15 4.11
C TRP A 393 -17.01 -18.63 3.79
N GLU A 394 -17.31 -18.95 2.53
CA GLU A 394 -18.60 -19.51 2.13
C GLU A 394 -18.86 -20.86 2.81
N GLN A 395 -17.83 -21.72 2.87
CA GLN A 395 -17.92 -22.99 3.57
C GLN A 395 -18.18 -22.77 5.07
N LEU A 396 -17.42 -21.88 5.71
CA LEU A 396 -17.61 -21.55 7.12
C LEU A 396 -19.01 -20.98 7.40
N LEU A 397 -19.49 -20.03 6.58
CA LEU A 397 -20.83 -19.49 6.73
C LEU A 397 -21.91 -20.56 6.58
N THR A 398 -21.65 -21.59 5.77
CA THR A 398 -22.60 -22.70 5.55
C THR A 398 -22.61 -23.67 6.73
N SER A 399 -21.44 -24.04 7.27
CA SER A 399 -21.31 -25.18 8.20
C SER A 399 -21.00 -24.83 9.65
N ALA A 400 -20.48 -23.64 9.95
CA ALA A 400 -20.04 -23.27 11.31
C ALA A 400 -21.21 -23.30 12.30
N GLU A 401 -20.93 -23.68 13.55
CA GLU A 401 -21.92 -23.73 14.62
C GLU A 401 -22.42 -22.32 14.94
N ILE A 402 -23.72 -22.17 15.16
CA ILE A 402 -24.32 -20.90 15.60
C ILE A 402 -24.39 -20.93 17.12
N THR A 403 -23.65 -20.06 17.77
CA THR A 403 -23.58 -19.98 19.24
C THR A 403 -24.53 -18.93 19.81
N GLU A 404 -24.81 -17.86 19.06
CA GLU A 404 -25.67 -16.76 19.50
C GLU A 404 -26.40 -16.12 18.31
N MET A 405 -27.61 -15.62 18.57
CA MET A 405 -28.38 -14.80 17.63
C MET A 405 -29.09 -13.66 18.36
N GLU A 406 -28.86 -12.43 17.91
CA GLU A 406 -29.48 -11.22 18.45
C GLU A 406 -30.14 -10.39 17.35
N ALA A 407 -31.23 -9.69 17.66
CA ALA A 407 -31.88 -8.80 16.70
C ALA A 407 -31.08 -7.49 16.58
N VAL A 408 -30.84 -7.03 15.36
CA VAL A 408 -30.12 -5.77 15.10
C VAL A 408 -31.14 -4.67 14.76
N GLY A 409 -31.77 -4.11 15.79
CA GLY A 409 -32.61 -2.89 15.67
C GLY A 409 -33.83 -2.99 14.75
N GLU A 410 -34.34 -1.83 14.34
CA GLU A 410 -35.50 -1.67 13.44
C GLU A 410 -35.06 -1.55 11.97
N GLY A 411 -35.50 -2.48 11.12
CA GLY A 411 -35.25 -2.48 9.69
C GLY A 411 -36.23 -3.42 8.97
N VAL A 412 -36.58 -3.09 7.71
CA VAL A 412 -37.62 -3.82 6.95
C VAL A 412 -37.29 -5.31 6.82
N THR A 413 -36.01 -5.68 6.72
CA THR A 413 -35.56 -7.07 6.53
C THR A 413 -35.42 -7.92 7.80
N GLN A 414 -35.79 -7.39 8.98
CA GLN A 414 -35.61 -8.02 10.30
C GLN A 414 -34.20 -8.64 10.50
N PRO A 415 -33.11 -7.87 10.30
CA PRO A 415 -31.76 -8.43 10.37
C PRO A 415 -31.41 -8.96 11.76
N GLN A 416 -30.78 -10.13 11.80
CA GLN A 416 -30.25 -10.72 13.03
C GLN A 416 -28.73 -10.83 12.94
N LYS A 417 -28.01 -10.39 13.97
CA LYS A 417 -26.58 -10.65 14.10
C LYS A 417 -26.43 -12.06 14.65
N VAL A 418 -25.58 -12.83 13.99
CA VAL A 418 -25.33 -14.24 14.26
C VAL A 418 -23.87 -14.37 14.67
N THR A 419 -23.62 -14.99 15.81
CA THR A 419 -22.26 -15.38 16.22
C THR A 419 -22.06 -16.84 15.84
N LEU A 420 -20.96 -17.09 15.11
CA LEU A 420 -20.58 -18.41 14.64
C LEU A 420 -19.24 -18.83 15.21
N SER A 421 -19.09 -20.13 15.47
CA SER A 421 -17.85 -20.77 15.94
C SER A 421 -17.43 -21.89 14.99
N ALA A 422 -16.17 -21.90 14.61
CA ALA A 422 -15.55 -23.00 13.87
C ALA A 422 -14.04 -23.04 14.13
N ASN A 423 -13.47 -24.23 14.33
CA ASN A 423 -12.03 -24.43 14.53
C ASN A 423 -11.41 -23.57 15.66
N GLY A 424 -12.18 -23.30 16.72
CA GLY A 424 -11.75 -22.43 17.83
C GLY A 424 -11.77 -20.93 17.52
N GLU A 425 -12.21 -20.52 16.33
CA GLU A 425 -12.40 -19.13 15.95
C GLU A 425 -13.88 -18.73 16.05
N THR A 426 -14.11 -17.52 16.57
CA THR A 426 -15.44 -16.88 16.59
C THR A 426 -15.50 -15.76 15.56
N PHE A 427 -16.57 -15.72 14.78
CA PHE A 427 -16.85 -14.65 13.82
C PHE A 427 -18.34 -14.30 13.78
N HIS A 428 -18.67 -13.15 13.19
CA HIS A 428 -20.05 -12.68 13.12
C HIS A 428 -20.56 -12.65 11.67
N ALA A 429 -21.86 -12.77 11.54
CA ALA A 429 -22.59 -12.61 10.29
C ALA A 429 -23.90 -11.86 10.53
N ILE A 430 -24.52 -11.38 9.47
CA ILE A 430 -25.87 -10.84 9.46
C ILE A 430 -26.80 -11.78 8.69
N PHE A 431 -27.90 -12.18 9.31
CA PHE A 431 -28.92 -13.05 8.74
C PHE A 431 -30.17 -12.24 8.39
N LYS A 432 -30.62 -12.33 7.13
CA LYS A 432 -31.83 -11.67 6.63
C LYS A 432 -32.76 -12.71 6.00
N THR A 433 -34.05 -12.66 6.32
CA THR A 433 -35.03 -13.66 5.86
C THR A 433 -36.15 -13.11 5.00
N GLU A 434 -36.31 -11.79 4.92
CA GLU A 434 -37.46 -11.20 4.21
C GLU A 434 -37.41 -11.46 2.70
N ASP A 435 -38.55 -11.86 2.13
CA ASP A 435 -38.75 -12.13 0.69
C ASP A 435 -40.13 -11.60 0.27
N VAL A 436 -40.25 -10.28 0.25
CA VAL A 436 -41.50 -9.57 -0.04
C VAL A 436 -41.76 -9.57 -1.54
N ARG A 437 -42.81 -10.30 -1.95
CA ARG A 437 -43.33 -10.29 -3.32
C ARG A 437 -44.59 -9.42 -3.42
N PRO A 438 -44.63 -8.40 -4.29
CA PRO A 438 -45.81 -7.56 -4.53
C PRO A 438 -47.01 -8.40 -4.98
N ARG A 439 -48.24 -7.98 -4.64
CA ARG A 439 -49.48 -8.72 -4.97
C ARG A 439 -49.89 -8.70 -6.44
N ARG A 440 -49.36 -7.77 -7.27
CA ARG A 440 -49.75 -7.57 -8.68
C ARG A 440 -48.62 -7.86 -9.65
N ARG A 441 -48.95 -8.54 -10.77
CA ARG A 441 -47.98 -9.06 -11.75
C ARG A 441 -47.02 -8.03 -12.33
N ASN A 442 -47.52 -6.82 -12.59
CA ASN A 442 -46.73 -5.73 -13.18
C ASN A 442 -45.91 -4.93 -12.16
N GLN A 443 -46.12 -5.15 -10.86
CA GLN A 443 -45.37 -4.50 -9.78
C GLN A 443 -44.37 -5.44 -9.09
N HIS A 444 -44.39 -6.75 -9.41
CA HIS A 444 -43.68 -7.82 -8.69
C HIS A 444 -42.19 -7.55 -8.39
N HIS A 445 -41.50 -6.76 -9.19
CA HIS A 445 -40.07 -6.49 -9.00
C HIS A 445 -39.74 -5.04 -8.69
N GLN A 446 -40.69 -4.10 -8.86
CA GLN A 446 -40.42 -2.67 -8.68
C GLN A 446 -40.46 -2.24 -7.20
N LEU A 447 -41.10 -3.06 -6.34
CA LEU A 447 -41.29 -2.77 -4.91
C LEU A 447 -40.88 -3.94 -4.01
N SER A 448 -40.12 -4.92 -4.53
CA SER A 448 -39.71 -6.11 -3.77
C SER A 448 -38.47 -5.84 -2.92
N ASP A 449 -38.51 -6.35 -1.70
CA ASP A 449 -37.39 -6.44 -0.76
C ASP A 449 -37.10 -7.93 -0.53
N SER A 450 -35.90 -8.42 -0.87
CA SER A 450 -35.60 -9.86 -0.86
C SER A 450 -34.17 -10.17 -0.46
N PHE A 451 -34.00 -11.07 0.52
CA PHE A 451 -32.71 -11.62 0.92
C PHE A 451 -31.98 -12.31 -0.25
N ARG A 452 -32.73 -12.83 -1.24
CA ARG A 452 -32.18 -13.47 -2.43
C ARG A 452 -31.31 -12.51 -3.23
N PHE A 453 -31.59 -11.22 -3.16
CA PHE A 453 -30.84 -10.19 -3.87
C PHE A 453 -29.48 -9.91 -3.24
N ASP A 454 -29.33 -10.03 -1.91
CA ASP A 454 -27.99 -9.99 -1.29
C ASP A 454 -27.10 -11.13 -1.80
N ILE A 455 -27.66 -12.35 -1.91
CA ILE A 455 -26.93 -13.51 -2.46
C ILE A 455 -26.62 -13.29 -3.94
N ALA A 456 -27.60 -12.86 -4.74
CA ALA A 456 -27.40 -12.61 -6.16
C ALA A 456 -26.38 -11.48 -6.44
N ALA A 457 -26.36 -10.43 -5.60
CA ALA A 457 -25.37 -9.37 -5.69
C ALA A 457 -23.96 -9.91 -5.41
N TYR A 458 -23.78 -10.67 -4.33
CA TYR A 458 -22.50 -11.31 -4.03
C TYR A 458 -22.02 -12.21 -5.20
N GLN A 459 -22.89 -13.07 -5.72
CA GLN A 459 -22.55 -13.99 -6.81
C GLN A 459 -22.21 -13.25 -8.12
N LEU A 460 -22.90 -12.15 -8.42
CA LEU A 460 -22.56 -11.31 -9.57
C LEU A 460 -21.22 -10.60 -9.38
N ALA A 461 -20.95 -10.08 -8.18
CA ALA A 461 -19.67 -9.45 -7.85
C ALA A 461 -18.51 -10.44 -8.03
N ARG A 462 -18.62 -11.67 -7.51
CA ARG A 462 -17.63 -12.74 -7.75
C ARG A 462 -17.45 -13.02 -9.24
N ALA A 463 -18.53 -13.08 -10.02
CA ALA A 463 -18.45 -13.30 -11.46
C ALA A 463 -17.79 -12.15 -12.25
N MET A 464 -17.64 -10.97 -11.63
CA MET A 464 -16.95 -9.80 -12.17
C MET A 464 -15.55 -9.58 -11.57
N ALA A 465 -15.05 -10.51 -10.75
CA ALA A 465 -13.83 -10.34 -9.97
C ALA A 465 -13.85 -9.06 -9.10
N LEU A 466 -15.01 -8.79 -8.48
CA LEU A 466 -15.19 -7.74 -7.48
C LEU A 466 -15.10 -8.35 -6.08
N THR A 467 -14.50 -7.61 -5.16
CA THR A 467 -14.20 -8.07 -3.80
C THR A 467 -14.88 -7.21 -2.72
N GLU A 468 -15.73 -6.26 -3.12
CA GLU A 468 -16.30 -5.22 -2.27
C GLU A 468 -17.62 -5.64 -1.60
N ILE A 469 -18.14 -6.83 -1.93
CA ILE A 469 -19.33 -7.40 -1.29
C ILE A 469 -18.90 -8.54 -0.37
N PRO A 470 -19.28 -8.54 0.92
CA PRO A 470 -18.89 -9.59 1.84
C PRO A 470 -19.44 -10.97 1.43
N PRO A 471 -18.73 -12.07 1.72
CA PRO A 471 -19.22 -13.43 1.48
C PRO A 471 -20.66 -13.62 1.95
N THR A 472 -21.53 -14.10 1.06
CA THR A 472 -22.97 -14.27 1.33
C THR A 472 -23.43 -15.62 0.83
N VAL A 473 -24.03 -16.41 1.73
CA VAL A 473 -24.59 -17.74 1.41
C VAL A 473 -26.08 -17.82 1.73
N GLU A 474 -26.77 -18.75 1.10
CA GLU A 474 -28.11 -19.15 1.53
C GLU A 474 -27.98 -20.14 2.69
N ARG A 475 -28.62 -19.85 3.84
CA ARG A 475 -28.61 -20.75 5.00
C ARG A 475 -30.01 -20.87 5.62
N THR A 476 -30.38 -22.09 6.00
CA THR A 476 -31.60 -22.34 6.78
C THR A 476 -31.27 -22.35 8.26
N ILE A 477 -31.87 -21.43 9.02
CA ILE A 477 -31.69 -21.31 10.47
C ILE A 477 -33.07 -21.38 11.12
N LYS A 478 -33.26 -22.31 12.06
CA LYS A 478 -34.55 -22.54 12.77
C LYS A 478 -35.74 -22.66 11.79
N GLY A 479 -35.55 -23.35 10.67
CA GLY A 479 -36.57 -23.60 9.65
C GLY A 479 -36.84 -22.45 8.68
N LYS A 480 -36.17 -21.30 8.81
CA LYS A 480 -36.27 -20.17 7.87
C LYS A 480 -35.03 -20.11 6.97
N SER A 481 -35.23 -20.10 5.65
CA SER A 481 -34.15 -19.81 4.70
C SER A 481 -33.91 -18.30 4.64
N GLY A 482 -32.65 -17.90 4.51
CA GLY A 482 -32.25 -16.50 4.40
C GLY A 482 -30.84 -16.33 3.87
N ALA A 483 -30.44 -15.08 3.66
CA ALA A 483 -29.07 -14.72 3.34
C ALA A 483 -28.28 -14.59 4.64
N LEU A 484 -27.19 -15.35 4.77
CA LEU A 484 -26.20 -15.17 5.83
C LEU A 484 -24.95 -14.53 5.21
N GLN A 485 -24.69 -13.27 5.55
CA GLN A 485 -23.58 -12.48 5.03
C GLN A 485 -22.53 -12.25 6.12
N LEU A 486 -21.25 -12.44 5.79
CA LEU A 486 -20.13 -12.20 6.70
C LEU A 486 -20.13 -10.75 7.21
N TRP A 487 -19.92 -10.58 8.52
CA TRP A 487 -19.75 -9.27 9.12
C TRP A 487 -18.33 -8.74 8.92
N VAL A 488 -18.20 -7.57 8.31
CA VAL A 488 -16.91 -6.91 8.13
C VAL A 488 -16.56 -6.09 9.37
N ASN A 489 -15.54 -6.51 10.10
CA ASN A 489 -15.11 -5.87 11.34
C ASN A 489 -14.36 -4.55 11.09
N ASN A 490 -14.33 -3.71 12.12
CA ASN A 490 -13.53 -2.48 12.17
C ASN A 490 -13.83 -1.50 11.02
N THR A 491 -15.12 -1.29 10.76
CA THR A 491 -15.62 -0.41 9.71
C THR A 491 -16.29 0.84 10.29
N PHE A 492 -16.44 1.87 9.45
CA PHE A 492 -17.28 3.04 9.70
C PHE A 492 -18.02 3.39 8.41
N ASN A 493 -19.19 4.02 8.50
CA ASN A 493 -20.01 4.32 7.33
C ASN A 493 -19.72 5.71 6.73
N GLU A 494 -20.23 5.97 5.53
CA GLU A 494 -20.07 7.25 4.81
C GLU A 494 -20.61 8.45 5.62
N SER A 495 -21.70 8.27 6.36
CA SER A 495 -22.23 9.34 7.23
C SER A 495 -21.21 9.75 8.30
N LYS A 496 -20.56 8.78 8.95
CA LYS A 496 -19.50 9.04 9.93
C LYS A 496 -18.26 9.64 9.26
N ARG A 497 -17.87 9.14 8.08
CA ARG A 497 -16.74 9.69 7.31
C ARG A 497 -16.90 11.20 7.07
N LEU A 498 -18.06 11.61 6.55
CA LEU A 498 -18.35 13.01 6.26
C LEU A 498 -18.45 13.86 7.54
N LYS A 499 -19.10 13.33 8.59
CA LYS A 499 -19.26 14.03 9.86
C LYS A 499 -17.91 14.29 10.56
N GLU A 500 -17.00 13.34 10.49
CA GLU A 500 -15.70 13.39 11.17
C GLU A 500 -14.55 13.86 10.26
N GLY A 501 -14.84 14.24 9.00
CA GLY A 501 -13.83 14.73 8.06
C GLY A 501 -12.74 13.70 7.75
N LEU A 502 -13.09 12.40 7.74
CA LEU A 502 -12.12 11.33 7.52
C LEU A 502 -11.84 11.17 6.02
N TYR A 503 -10.56 11.12 5.64
CA TYR A 503 -10.11 10.84 4.27
C TYR A 503 -8.93 9.86 4.27
N PRO A 504 -8.82 8.97 3.26
CA PRO A 504 -7.67 8.08 3.15
C PRO A 504 -6.39 8.86 2.91
N ALA A 505 -5.27 8.33 3.39
CA ALA A 505 -3.97 8.61 2.81
C ALA A 505 -3.98 8.13 1.34
N GLU A 506 -3.41 8.92 0.44
CA GLU A 506 -3.67 8.99 -1.02
C GLU A 506 -3.48 7.70 -1.85
N SER A 507 -3.13 6.56 -1.23
CA SER A 507 -2.86 5.30 -1.93
C SER A 507 -4.03 4.81 -2.79
N CYS A 508 -5.29 4.89 -2.33
CA CYS A 508 -6.48 4.53 -3.12
C CYS A 508 -7.47 5.67 -3.24
N VAL A 509 -7.63 6.18 -4.47
CA VAL A 509 -8.56 7.26 -4.79
C VAL A 509 -10.01 6.80 -4.56
N LEU A 510 -10.72 7.46 -3.64
CA LEU A 510 -12.12 7.13 -3.32
C LEU A 510 -13.04 7.18 -4.56
N SER A 511 -12.75 8.05 -5.52
CA SER A 511 -13.53 8.19 -6.75
C SER A 511 -13.53 6.92 -7.61
N TYR A 512 -12.46 6.11 -7.59
CA TYR A 512 -12.42 4.82 -8.28
C TYR A 512 -13.31 3.79 -7.60
N GLN A 513 -13.24 3.72 -6.26
CA GLN A 513 -14.10 2.82 -5.47
C GLN A 513 -15.58 3.19 -5.62
N HIS A 514 -15.91 4.48 -5.59
CA HIS A 514 -17.27 4.99 -5.82
C HIS A 514 -17.75 4.73 -7.24
N SER A 515 -16.88 4.89 -8.24
CA SER A 515 -17.23 4.59 -9.63
C SER A 515 -17.54 3.11 -9.83
N LEU A 516 -16.79 2.22 -9.17
CA LEU A 516 -17.03 0.78 -9.21
C LEU A 516 -18.35 0.42 -8.53
N MET A 517 -18.63 1.00 -7.37
CA MET A 517 -19.90 0.86 -6.65
C MET A 517 -21.08 1.33 -7.51
N ASN A 518 -21.01 2.54 -8.06
CA ASN A 518 -22.09 3.12 -8.87
C ASN A 518 -22.32 2.31 -10.15
N LEU A 519 -21.26 1.82 -10.79
CA LEU A 519 -21.37 0.93 -11.94
C LEU A 519 -22.09 -0.38 -11.57
N PHE A 520 -21.74 -0.96 -10.43
CA PHE A 520 -22.37 -2.17 -9.93
C PHE A 520 -23.85 -1.92 -9.55
N ASP A 521 -24.14 -0.82 -8.85
CA ASP A 521 -25.51 -0.41 -8.48
C ASP A 521 -26.36 -0.10 -9.71
N ILE A 522 -25.80 0.41 -10.81
CA ILE A 522 -26.50 0.50 -12.12
C ILE A 522 -26.77 -0.91 -12.65
N LEU A 523 -25.77 -1.79 -12.65
CA LEU A 523 -25.88 -3.15 -13.20
C LEU A 523 -26.94 -3.99 -12.47
N ILE A 524 -27.07 -3.84 -11.15
CA ILE A 524 -28.12 -4.50 -10.35
C ILE A 524 -29.37 -3.65 -10.20
N HIS A 525 -29.33 -2.35 -10.50
CA HIS A 525 -30.42 -1.38 -10.27
C HIS A 525 -30.83 -1.42 -8.81
N ASN A 526 -29.87 -1.04 -7.97
CA ASN A 526 -30.06 -0.87 -6.55
C ASN A 526 -30.72 0.48 -6.29
N ASP A 527 -31.95 0.47 -5.79
CA ASP A 527 -32.69 1.69 -5.48
C ASP A 527 -32.33 2.29 -4.10
N ASP A 528 -31.55 1.57 -3.29
CA ASP A 528 -31.39 1.86 -1.86
C ASP A 528 -29.93 1.90 -1.41
N ARG A 529 -29.04 2.43 -2.26
CA ARG A 529 -27.68 2.74 -1.83
C ARG A 529 -27.70 3.96 -0.90
N THR A 530 -27.70 3.71 0.41
CA THR A 530 -27.61 4.74 1.44
C THR A 530 -26.19 4.91 1.96
N ARG A 531 -25.92 6.05 2.61
CA ARG A 531 -24.64 6.31 3.30
C ARG A 531 -24.37 5.33 4.45
N ALA A 532 -25.41 4.73 5.04
CA ALA A 532 -25.27 3.73 6.08
C ALA A 532 -24.74 2.39 5.52
N ASN A 533 -25.00 2.14 4.23
CA ASN A 533 -24.71 0.88 3.55
C ASN A 533 -23.36 0.93 2.78
N MET A 534 -22.58 1.98 3.01
CA MET A 534 -21.24 2.21 2.47
C MET A 534 -20.24 2.14 3.63
N LEU A 535 -19.55 1.01 3.77
CA LEU A 535 -18.66 0.74 4.91
C LEU A 535 -17.19 0.85 4.51
N TYR A 536 -16.45 1.77 5.12
CA TYR A 536 -15.01 1.86 4.97
C TYR A 536 -14.32 1.05 6.04
N GLN A 537 -13.42 0.16 5.63
CA GLN A 537 -12.57 -0.56 6.57
C GLN A 537 -11.45 0.37 7.06
N ARG A 538 -11.28 0.49 8.39
CA ARG A 538 -10.33 1.44 8.99
C ARG A 538 -8.88 1.19 8.60
N SER A 539 -8.51 -0.07 8.37
CA SER A 539 -7.11 -0.45 8.14
C SER A 539 -6.59 -0.08 6.75
N ASN A 540 -7.46 -0.04 5.73
CA ASN A 540 -7.04 0.09 4.33
C ASN A 540 -7.98 0.91 3.46
N TRP A 541 -9.03 1.52 4.05
CA TRP A 541 -9.99 2.35 3.34
C TRP A 541 -10.74 1.65 2.20
N LYS A 542 -10.75 0.31 2.18
CA LYS A 542 -11.60 -0.45 1.26
C LYS A 542 -13.06 -0.16 1.57
N LEU A 543 -13.78 0.24 0.54
CA LEU A 543 -15.21 0.50 0.57
C LEU A 543 -15.96 -0.80 0.30
N TRP A 544 -16.60 -1.31 1.35
CA TRP A 544 -17.52 -2.44 1.31
C TRP A 544 -18.94 -1.96 1.06
N TRP A 545 -19.63 -2.66 0.17
CA TRP A 545 -21.02 -2.37 -0.18
C TRP A 545 -21.88 -3.47 0.41
N ILE A 546 -22.79 -3.08 1.30
CA ILE A 546 -23.72 -3.99 1.93
C ILE A 546 -25.14 -3.62 1.54
N ASP A 547 -26.08 -4.52 1.86
CA ASP A 547 -27.50 -4.29 1.72
C ASP A 547 -27.99 -4.02 0.29
N HIS A 548 -28.27 -5.12 -0.41
CA HIS A 548 -28.76 -5.14 -1.80
C HIS A 548 -30.18 -5.67 -1.89
N SER A 549 -30.91 -5.70 -0.77
CA SER A 549 -32.24 -6.31 -0.68
C SER A 549 -33.28 -5.61 -1.57
N ARG A 550 -33.01 -4.36 -1.98
CA ARG A 550 -33.81 -3.54 -2.91
C ARG A 550 -33.12 -3.34 -4.27
N ALA A 551 -32.57 -4.41 -4.82
CA ALA A 551 -31.96 -4.43 -6.15
C ALA A 551 -32.78 -5.24 -7.18
N PHE A 552 -32.15 -5.49 -8.32
CA PHE A 552 -32.59 -6.35 -9.43
C PHE A 552 -33.95 -5.98 -10.03
N ARG A 553 -34.21 -4.68 -10.17
CA ARG A 553 -35.40 -4.19 -10.90
C ARG A 553 -35.36 -4.61 -12.36
N THR A 554 -36.54 -4.77 -12.96
CA THR A 554 -36.68 -5.13 -14.39
C THR A 554 -36.54 -3.94 -15.34
N LEU A 555 -36.25 -2.74 -14.81
CA LEU A 555 -36.05 -1.53 -15.60
C LEU A 555 -34.74 -1.61 -16.42
N PRO A 556 -34.74 -1.16 -17.69
CA PRO A 556 -33.56 -1.23 -18.56
C PRO A 556 -32.61 -0.03 -18.44
N ARG A 557 -32.78 0.81 -17.42
CA ARG A 557 -32.07 2.08 -17.20
C ARG A 557 -31.35 2.08 -15.85
N ALA A 558 -30.48 3.05 -15.62
CA ALA A 558 -29.91 3.30 -14.30
C ALA A 558 -31.00 3.68 -13.27
N PRO A 559 -30.78 3.40 -11.97
CA PRO A 559 -31.53 4.04 -10.89
C PRO A 559 -31.51 5.56 -11.02
N GLU A 560 -32.55 6.22 -10.50
CA GLU A 560 -32.74 7.66 -10.70
C GLU A 560 -31.56 8.50 -10.17
N TYR A 561 -31.05 8.17 -8.98
CA TYR A 561 -29.90 8.86 -8.38
C TYR A 561 -28.57 8.64 -9.14
N LEU A 562 -28.52 7.67 -10.06
CA LEU A 562 -27.35 7.39 -10.91
C LEU A 562 -27.59 7.72 -12.39
N ALA A 563 -28.73 8.28 -12.75
CA ALA A 563 -29.06 8.58 -14.15
C ALA A 563 -28.07 9.55 -14.82
N GLN A 564 -27.41 10.40 -14.02
CA GLN A 564 -26.41 11.38 -14.47
C GLN A 564 -25.03 11.14 -13.85
N ALA A 565 -24.79 9.96 -13.27
CA ALA A 565 -23.52 9.68 -12.61
C ALA A 565 -22.35 9.70 -13.61
N LYS A 566 -21.30 10.46 -13.27
CA LYS A 566 -20.03 10.42 -13.99
C LYS A 566 -19.21 9.25 -13.46
N LEU A 567 -19.10 8.19 -14.27
CA LEU A 567 -18.31 7.01 -13.93
C LEU A 567 -16.90 7.15 -14.48
N ILE A 568 -15.92 6.71 -13.67
CA ILE A 568 -14.56 6.47 -14.12
C ILE A 568 -14.47 5.04 -14.61
N TYR A 569 -13.81 4.87 -15.75
CA TYR A 569 -13.80 3.64 -16.52
C TYR A 569 -12.39 3.08 -16.61
N SER A 570 -12.21 1.78 -16.32
CA SER A 570 -10.93 1.06 -16.56
C SER A 570 -11.07 -0.12 -17.56
N PRO A 571 -10.11 -0.33 -18.49
CA PRO A 571 -10.21 -1.36 -19.52
C PRO A 571 -10.57 -2.75 -18.99
N LEU A 572 -10.14 -3.09 -17.78
CA LEU A 572 -10.49 -4.36 -17.14
C LEU A 572 -11.95 -4.39 -16.67
N VAL A 573 -12.50 -3.28 -16.16
CA VAL A 573 -13.94 -3.19 -15.85
C VAL A 573 -14.78 -3.44 -17.10
N ARG A 574 -14.38 -2.87 -18.25
CA ARG A 574 -15.03 -3.14 -19.54
C ARG A 574 -14.97 -4.63 -19.91
N GLN A 575 -13.81 -5.25 -19.75
CA GLN A 575 -13.63 -6.68 -20.01
C GLN A 575 -14.58 -7.51 -19.13
N GLN A 576 -14.67 -7.21 -17.83
CA GLN A 576 -15.59 -7.89 -16.91
C GLN A 576 -17.05 -7.73 -17.35
N LEU A 577 -17.47 -6.52 -17.74
CA LEU A 577 -18.81 -6.28 -18.29
C LEU A 577 -19.07 -7.13 -19.55
N GLN A 578 -18.12 -7.22 -20.48
CA GLN A 578 -18.28 -8.01 -21.71
C GLN A 578 -18.44 -9.51 -21.46
N LEU A 579 -17.88 -10.04 -20.38
CA LEU A 579 -18.00 -11.46 -19.99
C LEU A 579 -19.40 -11.83 -19.48
N LEU A 580 -20.21 -10.85 -19.07
CA LEU A 580 -21.56 -11.06 -18.52
C LEU A 580 -22.60 -11.36 -19.60
N SER A 581 -22.38 -12.40 -20.40
CA SER A 581 -23.37 -12.87 -21.40
C SER A 581 -24.67 -13.31 -20.74
N ARG A 582 -25.77 -13.34 -21.50
CA ARG A 582 -27.06 -13.81 -20.98
C ARG A 582 -26.98 -15.26 -20.45
N LYS A 583 -26.20 -16.12 -21.12
CA LYS A 583 -25.94 -17.49 -20.68
C LYS A 583 -25.17 -17.52 -19.35
N LYS A 584 -24.14 -16.69 -19.20
CA LYS A 584 -23.36 -16.58 -17.96
C LYS A 584 -24.23 -16.07 -16.80
N LEU A 585 -25.04 -15.04 -17.03
CA LEU A 585 -25.97 -14.52 -16.03
C LEU A 585 -26.99 -15.58 -15.59
N GLN A 586 -27.55 -16.36 -16.53
CA GLN A 586 -28.45 -17.47 -16.19
C GLN A 586 -27.75 -18.54 -15.34
N GLN A 587 -26.50 -18.89 -15.69
CA GLN A 587 -25.71 -19.88 -14.95
C GLN A 587 -25.39 -19.42 -13.53
N VAL A 588 -24.99 -18.15 -13.36
CA VAL A 588 -24.55 -17.61 -12.07
C VAL A 588 -25.73 -17.21 -11.18
N LEU A 589 -26.79 -16.62 -11.75
CA LEU A 589 -27.85 -15.96 -10.97
C LEU A 589 -29.23 -16.59 -11.12
N GLY A 590 -29.42 -17.54 -12.04
CA GLY A 590 -30.73 -18.10 -12.38
C GLY A 590 -31.44 -18.84 -11.25
N ARG A 591 -30.72 -19.18 -10.16
CA ARG A 591 -31.30 -19.73 -8.92
C ARG A 591 -32.10 -18.68 -8.14
N TRP A 592 -31.70 -17.41 -8.20
CA TRP A 592 -32.26 -16.34 -7.39
C TRP A 592 -33.06 -15.31 -8.19
N LEU A 593 -32.76 -15.17 -9.49
CA LEU A 593 -33.37 -14.16 -10.35
C LEU A 593 -34.14 -14.78 -11.51
N ASP A 594 -35.24 -14.15 -11.90
CA ASP A 594 -36.05 -14.58 -13.03
C ASP A 594 -35.51 -14.11 -14.40
N SER A 595 -36.15 -14.57 -15.47
CA SER A 595 -35.70 -14.27 -16.83
C SER A 595 -35.77 -12.79 -17.20
N ASP A 596 -36.72 -12.03 -16.65
CA ASP A 596 -36.88 -10.60 -16.97
C ASP A 596 -35.87 -9.75 -16.21
N GLN A 597 -35.57 -10.09 -14.96
CA GLN A 597 -34.49 -9.46 -14.19
C GLN A 597 -33.14 -9.66 -14.89
N LEU A 598 -32.82 -10.89 -15.28
CA LEU A 598 -31.59 -11.19 -16.03
C LEU A 598 -31.52 -10.45 -17.38
N ARG A 599 -32.68 -10.17 -18.01
CA ARG A 599 -32.75 -9.41 -19.27
C ARG A 599 -32.47 -7.95 -19.02
N ALA A 600 -32.99 -7.41 -17.92
CA ALA A 600 -32.74 -6.04 -17.49
C ALA A 600 -31.25 -5.82 -17.15
N ILE A 601 -30.59 -6.75 -16.46
CA ILE A 601 -29.14 -6.70 -16.21
C ILE A 601 -28.37 -6.61 -17.54
N THR A 602 -28.74 -7.45 -18.51
CA THR A 602 -28.11 -7.45 -19.86
C THR A 602 -28.26 -6.07 -20.54
N LYS A 603 -29.45 -5.46 -20.48
CA LYS A 603 -29.69 -4.12 -21.05
C LYS A 603 -28.87 -3.03 -20.35
N ARG A 604 -28.71 -3.12 -19.02
CA ARG A 604 -27.95 -2.15 -18.22
C ARG A 604 -26.44 -2.31 -18.42
N ARG A 605 -25.93 -3.54 -18.55
CA ARG A 605 -24.57 -3.82 -19.05
C ARG A 605 -24.31 -3.17 -20.40
N ASP A 606 -25.24 -3.28 -21.36
CA ASP A 606 -25.09 -2.68 -22.69
C ASP A 606 -25.18 -1.15 -22.67
N LEU A 607 -25.91 -0.58 -21.70
CA LEU A 607 -25.90 0.86 -21.43
C LEU A 607 -24.51 1.30 -20.93
N LEU A 608 -23.94 0.61 -19.95
CA LEU A 608 -22.59 0.91 -19.42
C LEU A 608 -21.51 0.78 -20.50
N LEU A 609 -21.58 -0.25 -21.34
CA LEU A 609 -20.63 -0.46 -22.44
C LEU A 609 -20.75 0.60 -23.56
N ARG A 610 -21.94 1.19 -23.75
CA ARG A 610 -22.13 2.31 -24.69
C ARG A 610 -21.62 3.62 -24.11
N ALA A 611 -21.98 3.95 -22.87
CA ALA A 611 -21.50 5.14 -22.18
C ALA A 611 -19.96 5.20 -22.11
N TRP A 612 -19.31 4.04 -22.01
CA TRP A 612 -17.84 3.94 -22.17
C TRP A 612 -17.35 4.49 -23.52
N LYS A 613 -17.98 4.08 -24.62
CA LYS A 613 -17.52 4.43 -25.98
C LYS A 613 -17.59 5.94 -26.22
N ASP A 614 -18.59 6.60 -25.65
CA ASP A 614 -18.84 8.03 -25.84
C ASP A 614 -17.85 8.91 -25.04
N GLN A 615 -17.00 8.34 -24.18
CA GLN A 615 -15.95 9.04 -23.43
C GLN A 615 -14.56 8.99 -24.06
N ARG A 616 -14.37 8.21 -25.13
CA ARG A 616 -13.13 8.19 -25.93
C ARG A 616 -13.33 9.02 -27.18
#